data_AF-A0A554MFD6-F1
#
_entry.id   AF-A0A554MFD6-F1
#
_cell.length_a   1.000
_cell.length_b   1.000
_cell.length_c   1.000
_cell.angle_alpha   90.00
_cell.angle_beta   90.00
_cell.angle_gamma   90.00
#
_symmetry.space_group_name_H-M   'P 1'
#
loop_
_entity.id
_entity.type
_entity.pdbx_description
1 polymer ?
#
loop_
_entity_poly.entity_id
_entity_poly.type
_entity_poly.pdbx_seq_one_letter_code
_entity_poly.pdbx_strand_id
1 'polypeptide(L)'
;MERTQIYFPKTQIKKLKELAYKKKTTVSELVRDAIDVQYAPQIKAAPRKKEETLVQLAERIRKMGFKGPRDLAANLDDYLYGGKK
;
A
#
# COMPACT_ATOMS: atom_id res chain seq x y z
N MET A 1 -5.56 0.03 -27.04
CA MET A 1 -6.92 0.06 -26.47
C MET A 1 -7.81 -0.73 -27.40
N GLU A 2 -8.46 -1.76 -26.90
CA GLU A 2 -9.42 -2.54 -27.69
C GLU A 2 -10.81 -1.90 -27.61
N ARG A 3 -11.52 -1.82 -28.74
CA ARG A 3 -12.88 -1.26 -28.79
C ARG A 3 -13.90 -2.39 -28.58
N THR A 4 -14.65 -2.31 -27.49
CA THR A 4 -15.74 -3.24 -27.20
C THR A 4 -17.09 -2.54 -27.27
N GLN A 5 -18.10 -3.19 -27.84
CA GLN A 5 -19.50 -2.74 -27.82
C GLN A 5 -20.26 -3.49 -26.73
N ILE A 6 -20.96 -2.76 -25.85
CA ILE A 6 -21.71 -3.33 -24.73
C ILE A 6 -23.13 -2.75 -24.76
N TYR A 7 -24.13 -3.62 -24.59
CA TYR A 7 -25.52 -3.20 -24.50
C TYR A 7 -25.85 -2.76 -23.07
N PHE A 8 -26.46 -1.59 -22.94
CA PHE A 8 -26.97 -1.07 -21.67
C PHE A 8 -28.49 -0.89 -21.73
N PRO A 9 -29.22 -1.20 -20.64
CA PRO A 9 -30.59 -0.75 -20.47
C PRO A 9 -30.71 0.78 -20.62
N LYS A 10 -31.81 1.24 -21.22
CA LYS A 10 -32.07 2.68 -21.46
C LYS A 10 -31.99 3.51 -20.17
N THR A 11 -32.42 2.94 -19.04
CA THR A 11 -32.36 3.58 -17.73
C THR A 11 -30.93 3.74 -17.22
N GLN A 12 -30.07 2.76 -17.46
CA GLN A 12 -28.68 2.77 -17.00
C GLN A 12 -27.83 3.76 -17.79
N ILE A 13 -27.97 3.78 -19.12
CA ILE A 13 -27.23 4.73 -19.95
C ILE A 13 -27.62 6.18 -19.67
N LYS A 14 -28.89 6.45 -19.34
CA LYS A 14 -29.35 7.78 -18.92
C LYS A 14 -28.65 8.23 -17.64
N LYS A 15 -28.63 7.38 -16.61
CA LYS A 15 -27.93 7.63 -15.34
C LYS A 15 -26.43 7.86 -15.55
N LEU A 16 -25.78 7.05 -16.39
CA LEU A 16 -24.36 7.22 -16.70
C LEU A 16 -24.06 8.55 -17.37
N LYS A 17 -24.91 9.01 -18.30
CA LYS A 17 -24.75 10.33 -18.94
C LYS A 17 -24.91 11.48 -17.95
N GLU A 18 -25.91 11.40 -17.06
CA GLU A 18 -26.11 12.41 -16.02
C GLU A 18 -24.92 12.48 -15.05
N LEU A 19 -24.38 11.31 -14.65
CA LEU A 19 -23.18 11.24 -13.81
C LEU A 19 -21.93 11.76 -14.51
N ALA A 20 -21.74 11.42 -15.79
CA ALA A 20 -20.62 11.89 -16.60
C ALA A 20 -20.64 13.42 -16.72
N TYR A 21 -21.82 14.00 -16.95
CA TYR A 21 -22.00 15.45 -17.00
C TYR A 21 -21.64 16.11 -15.66
N LYS A 22 -22.16 15.60 -14.54
CA LYS A 22 -21.87 16.13 -13.19
C LYS A 22 -20.37 16.07 -12.85
N LYS A 23 -19.70 14.99 -13.24
CA LYS A 23 -18.28 14.75 -12.98
C LYS A 23 -17.34 15.35 -14.04
N LYS A 24 -17.88 16.02 -15.07
CA LYS A 24 -17.12 16.58 -16.21
C LYS A 24 -16.18 15.55 -16.87
N THR A 25 -16.67 14.33 -17.03
CA THR A 25 -15.93 13.19 -17.60
C THR A 25 -16.76 12.51 -18.69
N THR A 26 -16.24 11.46 -19.31
CA THR A 26 -16.96 10.68 -20.33
C THR A 26 -17.62 9.44 -19.74
N VAL A 27 -18.67 8.95 -20.39
CA VAL A 27 -19.32 7.68 -20.01
C VAL A 27 -18.32 6.52 -20.05
N SER A 28 -17.44 6.52 -21.06
CA SER A 28 -16.42 5.48 -21.22
C SER A 28 -15.39 5.50 -20.09
N GLU A 29 -15.03 6.67 -19.59
CA GLU A 29 -14.11 6.82 -18.45
C GLU A 29 -14.76 6.34 -17.15
N LEU A 30 -16.01 6.72 -16.89
CA LEU A 30 -16.75 6.17 -15.75
C LEU A 30 -16.88 4.65 -15.77
N VAL A 31 -17.07 4.06 -16.95
CA VAL A 31 -17.17 2.60 -17.10
C VAL A 31 -15.81 1.96 -16.83
N ARG A 32 -14.71 2.53 -17.32
CA ARG A 32 -13.36 2.05 -17.01
C ARG A 32 -13.06 2.14 -15.52
N ASP A 33 -13.29 3.29 -14.91
CA ASP A 33 -13.08 3.49 -13.47
C ASP A 33 -13.89 2.49 -12.64
N ALA A 34 -15.14 2.23 -13.02
CA ALA A 34 -15.98 1.24 -12.35
C ALA A 34 -15.43 -0.18 -12.49
N ILE A 35 -14.92 -0.54 -13.67
CA ILE A 35 -14.27 -1.84 -13.91
C ILE A 35 -12.97 -1.93 -13.12
N ASP A 36 -12.15 -0.89 -13.13
CA ASP A 36 -10.87 -0.83 -12.43
C ASP A 36 -11.05 -0.87 -10.91
N VAL A 37 -12.13 -0.30 -10.36
CA VAL A 37 -12.43 -0.40 -8.93
C VAL A 37 -12.98 -1.79 -8.58
N GLN A 38 -13.92 -2.32 -9.38
CA GLN A 38 -14.60 -3.58 -9.08
C GLN A 38 -13.71 -4.81 -9.30
N TYR A 39 -12.90 -4.75 -10.34
CA TYR A 39 -11.99 -5.80 -10.79
C TYR A 39 -10.56 -5.33 -10.74
N ALA A 40 -10.25 -4.30 -9.92
CA ALA A 40 -8.89 -4.06 -9.47
C ALA A 40 -8.35 -5.44 -9.13
N PRO A 41 -7.27 -5.91 -9.79
CA PRO A 41 -6.61 -7.08 -9.29
C PRO A 41 -6.39 -6.74 -7.82
N GLN A 42 -6.89 -7.60 -6.93
CA GLN A 42 -6.23 -7.76 -5.66
C GLN A 42 -4.83 -8.20 -6.08
N ILE A 43 -3.98 -7.23 -6.44
CA ILE A 43 -2.55 -7.32 -6.27
C ILE A 43 -2.54 -7.68 -4.81
N LYS A 44 -2.46 -8.99 -4.54
CA LYS A 44 -2.22 -9.53 -3.21
C LYS A 44 -1.03 -8.72 -2.81
N ALA A 45 -1.25 -7.67 -2.03
CA ALA A 45 -0.19 -6.77 -1.63
C ALA A 45 0.83 -7.75 -1.07
N ALA A 46 2.01 -7.82 -1.71
CA ALA A 46 3.06 -8.72 -1.28
C ALA A 46 3.08 -8.58 0.24
N PRO A 47 2.82 -9.67 1.01
CA PRO A 47 2.32 -9.58 2.36
C PRO A 47 3.10 -8.48 3.04
N ARG A 48 2.43 -7.35 3.34
CA ARG A 48 3.11 -6.18 3.93
C ARG A 48 4.00 -6.79 4.98
N LYS A 49 5.33 -6.69 4.84
CA LYS A 49 6.24 -7.08 5.92
C LYS A 49 5.63 -6.37 7.11
N LYS A 50 5.06 -7.13 8.06
CA LYS A 50 4.45 -6.54 9.25
C LYS A 50 5.48 -5.55 9.74
N GLU A 51 5.15 -4.26 9.74
CA GLU A 51 6.05 -3.25 10.25
C GLU A 51 6.30 -3.65 11.70
N GLU A 52 7.47 -4.24 11.91
CA GLU A 52 7.81 -4.85 13.19
C GLU A 52 8.00 -3.67 14.12
N THR A 53 7.10 -3.53 15.08
CA THR A 53 7.22 -2.46 16.08
C THR A 53 8.56 -2.63 16.81
N LEU A 54 9.14 -1.52 17.29
CA LEU A 54 10.39 -1.56 18.07
C LEU A 54 10.29 -2.55 19.26
N VAL A 55 9.09 -2.72 19.81
CA VAL A 55 8.79 -3.69 20.87
C VAL A 55 8.97 -5.14 20.39
N GLN A 56 8.42 -5.48 19.23
CA GLN A 56 8.55 -6.83 18.65
C GLN A 56 10.00 -7.15 18.28
N LEU A 57 10.74 -6.16 17.77
CA LEU A 57 12.17 -6.30 17.49
C LEU A 57 12.97 -6.53 18.79
N ALA A 58 12.68 -5.77 19.86
CA ALA A 58 13.33 -5.94 21.16
C ALA A 58 13.06 -7.31 21.79
N GLU A 59 11.82 -7.81 21.72
CA GLU A 59 11.48 -9.16 22.19
C GLU A 59 12.22 -10.25 21.42
N ARG A 60 12.36 -10.10 20.11
CA ARG A 60 13.11 -11.04 19.27
C ARG A 60 14.60 -11.05 19.63
N ILE A 61 15.21 -9.88 19.81
CA ILE A 61 16.61 -9.76 20.23
C ILE A 61 16.82 -10.40 21.61
N ARG A 62 15.88 -10.19 22.54
CA ARG A 62 15.91 -10.82 23.86
C ARG A 62 15.80 -12.35 23.78
N LYS A 63 14.95 -12.89 22.90
CA LYS A 63 14.83 -14.35 22.66
C LYS A 63 16.09 -14.96 22.08
N MET A 64 16.86 -14.20 21.30
CA MET A 64 18.17 -14.64 20.78
C MET A 64 19.27 -14.65 21.86
N GLY A 65 18.96 -14.27 23.10
CA GLY A 65 19.92 -14.32 24.22
C GLY A 65 21.00 -13.24 24.17
N PHE A 66 20.89 -12.28 23.24
CA PHE A 66 21.87 -11.21 23.08
C PHE A 66 21.67 -10.15 24.17
N LYS A 67 22.64 -10.01 25.09
CA LYS A 67 22.57 -9.06 26.21
C LYS A 67 23.23 -7.70 25.90
N GLY A 68 23.86 -7.56 24.74
CA GLY A 68 24.64 -6.39 24.38
C GLY A 68 25.90 -6.20 25.25
N PRO A 69 26.81 -5.29 24.86
CA PRO A 69 27.93 -4.86 25.68
C PRO A 69 27.44 -4.20 26.97
N ARG A 70 28.12 -4.44 28.10
CA ARG A 70 27.75 -3.88 29.42
C ARG A 70 28.00 -2.37 29.52
N ASP A 71 28.85 -1.87 28.67
CA ASP A 71 29.36 -0.50 28.57
C ASP A 71 28.76 0.29 27.40
N LEU A 72 27.68 -0.23 26.80
CA LEU A 72 27.01 0.40 25.66
C LEU A 72 26.60 1.86 25.93
N ALA A 73 26.20 2.19 27.17
CA ALA A 73 25.86 3.56 27.54
C ALA A 73 27.07 4.51 27.57
N ALA A 74 28.27 4.01 27.86
CA ALA A 74 29.49 4.80 27.92
C ALA A 74 30.18 4.90 26.55
N ASN A 75 30.04 3.87 25.71
CA ASN A 75 30.74 3.73 24.43
C ASN A 75 29.79 3.74 23.21
N LEU A 76 28.63 4.38 23.34
CA LEU A 76 27.60 4.41 22.29
C LEU A 76 28.15 4.89 20.94
N ASP A 77 28.93 5.97 20.94
CA ASP A 77 29.50 6.56 19.73
C ASP A 77 30.52 5.63 19.06
N ASP A 78 31.27 4.86 19.86
CA ASP A 78 32.24 3.88 19.35
C ASP A 78 31.52 2.74 18.61
N TYR A 79 30.44 2.21 19.19
CA TYR A 79 29.67 1.13 18.57
C TYR A 79 28.85 1.57 17.35
N LEU A 80 28.34 2.81 17.34
CA LEU A 80 27.52 3.31 16.24
C LEU A 80 28.36 3.88 15.08
N TYR A 81 29.52 4.46 15.39
CA TYR A 81 30.29 5.23 14.42
C TYR A 81 31.75 4.79 14.30
N GLY A 82 32.17 3.74 15.03
CA GLY A 82 33.46 3.06 14.85
C GLY A 82 34.66 3.72 15.53
N GLY A 83 34.45 4.61 16.50
CA GLY A 83 35.51 5.25 17.27
C GLY A 83 36.38 6.20 16.44
N LYS A 84 37.03 7.16 17.11
CA LYS A 84 37.86 8.18 16.42
C LYS A 84 39.06 7.53 15.72
N LYS A 85 39.36 8.02 14.51
CA LYS A 85 40.68 7.90 13.87
C LYS A 85 41.80 8.31 14.81
#